data_AF-A0A496VIT7-F1
#
_entry.id   AF-A0A496VIT7-F1
#
_cell.length_a   1.000
_cell.length_b   1.000
_cell.length_c   1.000
_cell.angle_alpha   90.00
_cell.angle_beta   90.00
_cell.angle_gamma   90.00
#
_symmetry.space_group_name_H-M   'P 1'
#
loop_
_entity.id
_entity.type
_entity.pdbx_description
1 polymer ?
#
loop_
_entity_poly.entity_id
_entity_poly.type
_entity_poly.pdbx_seq_one_letter_code
_entity_poly.pdbx_strand_id
1 'polypeptide(L)'
;MKLKRVYFFSALFISACVSSLPTTSIPRHIKNVNFTDTDVFDRNILDSMSVDTKSIDVAMIGKVSINHIPERLGKWLSVINEDGKVILKSTPQEKAKNEPQTTKSISAILGLLPMVYGFLEKKLMYGAAEQYDATIFYQPGSGVIDKVVFTKKQ
;
A
#
# COMPACT_ATOMS: atom_id res chain seq x y z
N MET A 1 -19.04 -46.67 -57.60
CA MET A 1 -19.15 -47.23 -56.22
C MET A 1 -17.92 -46.75 -55.42
N LYS A 2 -18.17 -45.86 -54.45
CA LYS A 2 -17.29 -45.38 -53.36
C LYS A 2 -15.88 -44.83 -53.71
N LEU A 3 -15.84 -43.54 -54.06
CA LEU A 3 -14.65 -42.69 -53.85
C LEU A 3 -14.83 -41.96 -52.50
N LYS A 4 -14.03 -42.33 -51.50
CA LYS A 4 -13.90 -41.60 -50.23
C LYS A 4 -12.44 -41.55 -49.85
N ARG A 5 -11.87 -40.35 -49.80
CA ARG A 5 -10.86 -39.98 -48.80
C ARG A 5 -10.78 -38.45 -48.72
N VAL A 6 -11.41 -37.97 -47.67
CA VAL A 6 -11.35 -36.61 -47.13
C VAL A 6 -10.03 -36.49 -46.38
N TYR A 7 -9.24 -35.44 -46.65
CA TYR A 7 -8.16 -34.94 -45.80
C TYR A 7 -8.41 -33.43 -45.68
N PHE A 8 -9.13 -32.95 -44.66
CA PHE A 8 -8.75 -32.70 -43.26
C PHE A 8 -7.52 -31.78 -43.10
N PHE A 9 -7.84 -30.50 -42.90
CA PHE A 9 -7.22 -29.53 -42.01
C PHE A 9 -5.67 -29.46 -41.94
N SER A 10 -5.13 -28.37 -42.47
CA SER A 10 -3.93 -27.76 -41.90
C SER A 10 -4.23 -26.30 -41.55
N ALA A 11 -4.78 -26.10 -40.35
CA ALA A 11 -4.80 -24.79 -39.71
C ALA A 11 -3.43 -24.59 -39.06
N LEU A 12 -2.64 -23.68 -39.65
CA LEU A 12 -1.33 -23.28 -39.15
C LEU A 12 -1.52 -22.45 -37.86
N PHE A 13 -1.52 -23.12 -36.71
CA PHE A 13 -1.45 -22.45 -35.41
C PHE A 13 -0.04 -21.88 -35.23
N ILE A 14 0.13 -20.59 -35.51
CA ILE A 14 1.30 -19.84 -35.07
C ILE A 14 1.14 -19.62 -33.57
N SER A 15 1.71 -20.53 -32.78
CA SER A 15 1.88 -20.33 -31.35
C SER A 15 2.99 -19.30 -31.15
N ALA A 16 2.61 -18.02 -31.03
CA ALA A 16 3.48 -17.00 -30.51
C ALA A 16 3.59 -17.21 -28.99
N CYS A 17 4.59 -17.97 -28.55
CA CYS A 17 5.02 -17.93 -27.16
C CYS A 17 5.66 -16.55 -26.93
N VAL A 18 4.86 -15.57 -26.51
CA VAL A 18 5.40 -14.38 -25.87
C VAL A 18 5.97 -14.83 -24.53
N SER A 19 7.28 -15.05 -24.48
CA SER A 19 8.00 -15.21 -23.21
C SER A 19 8.17 -13.82 -22.60
N SER A 20 7.14 -13.31 -21.94
CA SER A 20 7.34 -12.26 -20.95
C SER A 20 8.04 -12.89 -19.76
N LEU A 21 9.35 -12.66 -19.62
CA LEU A 21 10.08 -12.97 -18.39
C LEU A 21 9.32 -12.33 -17.22
N PRO A 22 8.84 -13.11 -16.24
CA PRO A 22 8.36 -12.52 -15.01
C PRO A 22 9.58 -11.87 -14.34
N THR A 23 9.60 -10.54 -14.26
CA THR A 23 10.51 -9.84 -13.36
C THR A 23 10.07 -10.18 -11.95
N THR A 24 10.52 -11.32 -11.43
CA THR A 24 10.40 -11.69 -10.03
C THR A 24 11.29 -10.73 -9.25
N SER A 25 10.73 -9.59 -8.83
CA SER A 25 11.35 -8.76 -7.81
C SER A 25 11.41 -9.60 -6.54
N ILE A 26 12.62 -9.97 -6.12
CA ILE A 26 12.83 -10.64 -4.85
C ILE A 26 12.29 -9.69 -3.76
N PRO A 27 11.38 -10.16 -2.88
CA PRO A 27 10.88 -9.35 -1.78
C PRO A 27 12.04 -8.82 -0.93
N ARG A 28 12.06 -7.52 -0.66
CA ARG A 28 13.18 -6.84 0.01
C ARG A 28 12.71 -6.16 1.30
N HIS A 29 13.61 -6.14 2.29
CA HIS A 29 13.45 -5.33 3.49
C HIS A 29 13.60 -3.84 3.18
N ILE A 30 12.57 -3.24 2.60
CA ILE A 30 12.55 -1.80 2.29
C ILE A 30 12.04 -1.07 3.54
N LYS A 31 12.98 -0.52 4.32
CA LYS A 31 12.65 0.22 5.54
C LYS A 31 12.20 1.66 5.28
N ASN A 32 12.64 2.25 4.17
CA ASN A 32 12.32 3.64 3.81
C ASN A 32 11.67 3.66 2.43
N VAL A 33 10.43 4.16 2.37
CA VAL A 33 9.64 4.28 1.15
C VAL A 33 9.27 5.74 0.96
N ASN A 34 9.40 6.25 -0.24
CA ASN A 34 8.85 7.55 -0.57
C ASN A 34 7.41 7.37 -1.04
N PHE A 35 6.48 8.12 -0.46
CA PHE A 35 5.13 8.17 -0.96
C PHE A 35 5.12 8.86 -2.33
N THR A 36 4.61 8.12 -3.30
CA THR A 36 4.24 8.61 -4.63
C THR A 36 2.90 7.98 -4.96
N ASP A 37 2.01 8.71 -5.64
CA ASP A 37 0.72 8.16 -6.04
C ASP A 37 0.84 7.29 -7.30
N THR A 38 1.60 6.20 -7.17
CA THR A 38 1.92 5.27 -8.26
C THR A 38 1.96 3.84 -7.75
N ASP A 39 1.86 2.88 -8.66
CA ASP A 39 1.94 1.45 -8.31
C ASP A 39 3.32 1.04 -7.75
N VAL A 40 4.36 1.86 -7.94
CA VAL A 40 5.68 1.62 -7.35
C VAL A 40 5.62 1.74 -5.83
N PHE A 41 4.81 2.67 -5.31
CA PHE A 41 4.59 2.79 -3.88
C PHE A 41 3.97 1.52 -3.31
N ASP A 42 2.89 1.03 -3.92
CA ASP A 42 2.18 -0.17 -3.44
C ASP A 42 3.08 -1.40 -3.46
N ARG A 43 3.86 -1.60 -4.52
CA ARG A 43 4.82 -2.71 -4.62
C ARG A 43 5.88 -2.63 -3.53
N ASN A 44 6.43 -1.45 -3.26
CA ASN A 44 7.44 -1.29 -2.21
C ASN A 44 6.87 -1.58 -0.81
N ILE A 45 5.63 -1.17 -0.54
CA ILE A 45 4.95 -1.49 0.72
C ILE A 45 4.68 -2.98 0.82
N LEU A 46 4.08 -3.57 -0.22
CA LEU A 46 3.79 -5.01 -0.28
C LEU A 46 5.05 -5.85 -0.09
N ASP A 47 6.13 -5.55 -0.83
CA ASP A 47 7.41 -6.27 -0.73
C ASP A 47 7.97 -6.21 0.69
N SER A 48 7.91 -5.04 1.32
CA SER A 48 8.44 -4.82 2.66
C SER A 48 7.63 -5.52 3.74
N MET A 49 6.30 -5.48 3.64
CA MET A 49 5.39 -6.17 4.56
C MET A 49 5.44 -7.69 4.38
N SER A 50 5.57 -8.17 3.13
CA SER A 50 5.62 -9.62 2.81
C SER A 50 6.85 -10.33 3.36
N VAL A 51 7.92 -9.58 3.69
CA VAL A 51 9.11 -10.10 4.39
C VAL A 51 9.14 -9.72 5.87
N ASP A 52 8.00 -9.34 6.45
CA ASP A 52 7.87 -9.04 7.87
C ASP A 52 8.79 -7.91 8.36
N THR A 53 9.03 -6.90 7.54
CA THR A 53 9.84 -5.76 7.96
C THR A 53 9.20 -5.07 9.16
N LYS A 54 9.92 -5.03 10.28
CA LYS A 54 9.39 -4.58 11.59
C LYS A 54 8.83 -3.15 11.58
N SER A 55 9.49 -2.26 10.85
CA SER A 55 9.14 -0.84 10.77
C SER A 55 9.44 -0.33 9.37
N ILE A 56 8.47 0.35 8.76
CA ILE A 56 8.54 0.91 7.41
C ILE A 56 8.22 2.40 7.53
N ASP A 57 9.23 3.25 7.33
CA ASP A 57 9.10 4.69 7.28
C ASP A 57 8.68 5.12 5.86
N VAL A 58 7.55 5.81 5.76
CA VAL A 58 7.02 6.37 4.53
C VAL A 58 7.16 7.88 4.53
N ALA A 59 8.11 8.42 3.78
CA ALA A 59 8.34 9.86 3.65
C ALA A 59 7.40 10.47 2.60
N MET A 60 6.77 11.60 2.91
CA MET A 60 5.90 12.29 1.95
C MET A 60 6.72 13.10 0.95
N ILE A 61 6.55 12.85 -0.36
CA ILE A 61 7.08 13.75 -1.40
C ILE A 61 6.02 14.83 -1.66
N GLY A 62 6.32 16.07 -1.26
CA GLY A 62 5.40 17.19 -1.39
C GLY A 62 4.49 17.39 -0.17
N LYS A 63 3.53 18.31 -0.29
CA LYS A 63 2.62 18.67 0.81
C LYS A 63 1.37 17.79 0.78
N VAL A 64 1.30 16.83 1.69
CA VAL A 64 0.11 16.00 1.92
C VAL A 64 -0.51 16.42 3.25
N SER A 65 -1.84 16.53 3.33
CA SER A 65 -2.55 16.93 4.54
C SER A 65 -3.34 15.78 5.15
N ILE A 66 -3.45 15.72 6.48
CA ILE A 66 -4.34 14.79 7.19
C ILE A 66 -5.82 14.98 6.81
N ASN A 67 -6.20 16.16 6.32
CA ASN A 67 -7.55 16.46 5.85
C ASN A 67 -7.79 16.03 4.39
N HIS A 68 -6.72 15.63 3.69
CA HIS A 68 -6.74 15.27 2.28
C HIS A 68 -5.74 14.16 2.01
N ILE A 69 -6.01 13.00 2.63
CA ILE A 69 -5.18 11.81 2.46
C ILE A 69 -5.39 11.29 1.03
N PRO A 70 -4.32 11.08 0.25
CA PRO A 70 -4.41 10.50 -1.09
C PRO A 70 -5.07 9.14 -1.03
N GLU A 71 -5.93 8.84 -2.00
CA GLU A 71 -6.74 7.61 -2.01
C GLU A 71 -5.88 6.35 -1.84
N ARG A 72 -4.72 6.29 -2.52
CA ARG A 72 -3.78 5.17 -2.44
C ARG A 72 -3.26 4.93 -1.03
N LEU A 73 -2.77 5.98 -0.36
CA LEU A 73 -2.34 5.88 1.05
C LEU A 73 -3.52 5.53 1.96
N GLY A 74 -4.68 6.12 1.68
CA GLY A 74 -5.93 5.85 2.36
C GLY A 74 -6.30 4.36 2.34
N LYS A 75 -6.17 3.68 1.20
CA LYS A 75 -6.47 2.23 1.07
C LYS A 75 -5.63 1.39 2.03
N TRP A 76 -4.32 1.59 2.06
CA TRP A 76 -3.43 0.89 3.00
C TRP A 76 -3.81 1.16 4.46
N LEU A 77 -4.07 2.42 4.80
CA LEU A 77 -4.49 2.81 6.15
C LEU A 77 -5.85 2.21 6.53
N SER A 78 -6.79 2.15 5.60
CA SER A 78 -8.12 1.56 5.83
C SER A 78 -8.01 0.07 6.15
N VAL A 79 -7.24 -0.71 5.37
CA VAL A 79 -7.02 -2.13 5.64
C VAL A 79 -6.33 -2.34 6.99
N ILE A 80 -5.33 -1.52 7.32
CA ILE A 80 -4.69 -1.53 8.64
C ILE A 80 -5.70 -1.23 9.76
N ASN A 81 -6.61 -0.26 9.55
CA ASN A 81 -7.59 0.15 10.56
C ASN A 81 -8.71 -0.88 10.80
N GLU A 82 -8.88 -1.88 9.93
CA GLU A 82 -9.87 -2.93 10.14
C GLU A 82 -9.51 -3.82 11.35
N ASP A 83 -8.25 -4.27 11.43
CA ASP A 83 -7.77 -5.18 12.49
C ASP A 83 -6.67 -4.59 13.37
N GLY A 84 -6.18 -3.39 13.06
CA GLY A 84 -5.06 -2.71 13.70
C GLY A 84 -5.40 -1.28 14.13
N LYS A 85 -4.35 -0.51 14.43
CA LYS A 85 -4.47 0.87 14.91
C LYS A 85 -3.86 1.84 13.90
N VAL A 86 -4.62 2.89 13.57
CA VAL A 86 -4.08 4.06 12.87
C VAL A 86 -4.19 5.28 13.77
N ILE A 87 -3.04 5.80 14.19
CA ILE A 87 -2.96 6.94 15.11
C ILE A 87 -2.25 8.14 14.45
N LEU A 88 -2.74 9.34 14.76
CA LEU A 88 -2.06 10.60 14.52
C LEU A 88 -1.15 10.94 15.69
N LYS A 89 0.04 11.44 15.37
CA LYS A 89 1.00 11.95 16.34
C LYS A 89 1.56 13.29 15.86
N SER A 90 1.54 14.31 16.71
CA SER A 90 2.15 15.59 16.37
C SER A 90 3.68 15.47 16.28
N THR A 91 4.26 16.03 15.23
CA THR A 91 5.71 16.18 15.10
C THR A 91 6.17 17.27 16.07
N PRO A 92 7.17 17.00 16.94
CA PRO A 92 7.73 18.02 17.82
C PRO A 92 8.28 19.20 17.01
N GLN A 93 7.73 20.39 17.23
CA GLN A 93 8.32 21.62 16.70
C GLN A 93 9.57 21.95 17.54
N GLU A 94 10.67 22.37 16.91
CA GLU A 94 11.92 22.68 17.64
C GLU A 94 11.74 23.72 18.75
N LYS A 95 10.77 24.63 18.58
CA LYS A 95 10.39 25.65 19.58
C LYS A 95 9.48 25.13 20.70
N ALA A 96 8.98 23.90 20.59
CA ALA A 96 7.96 23.31 21.45
C ALA A 96 8.44 22.03 22.13
N LYS A 97 9.73 21.96 22.50
CA LYS A 97 10.38 20.79 23.12
C LYS A 97 9.68 20.26 24.39
N ASN A 98 8.78 21.04 24.98
CA ASN A 98 8.02 20.72 26.20
C ASN A 98 6.49 20.62 25.97
N GLU A 99 6.01 20.68 24.72
CA GLU A 99 4.57 20.61 24.43
C GLU A 99 4.10 19.14 24.39
N PRO A 100 2.99 18.78 25.06
CA PRO A 100 2.49 17.42 25.09
C PRO A 100 2.15 16.92 23.68
N GLN A 101 2.75 15.79 23.29
CA GLN A 101 2.45 15.14 22.02
C GLN A 101 0.99 14.66 22.01
N THR A 102 0.21 15.17 21.07
CA THR A 102 -1.20 14.78 20.94
C THR A 102 -1.27 13.49 20.13
N THR A 103 -1.82 12.43 20.73
CA THR A 103 -2.10 11.16 20.05
C THR A 103 -3.61 10.99 19.88
N LYS A 104 -4.08 10.78 18.65
CA LYS A 104 -5.52 10.61 18.34
C LYS A 104 -5.71 9.47 17.34
N SER A 105 -6.77 8.67 17.50
CA SER A 105 -7.19 7.74 16.43
C SER A 105 -7.88 8.51 15.29
N ILE A 106 -7.75 8.02 14.05
CA ILE A 106 -8.39 8.62 12.87
C ILE A 106 -9.39 7.72 12.16
N SER A 107 -9.88 6.67 12.83
CA SER A 107 -10.82 5.71 12.23
C SER A 107 -12.05 6.38 11.60
N ALA A 108 -12.53 7.50 12.16
CA ALA A 108 -13.65 8.26 11.59
C ALA A 108 -13.35 8.90 10.23
N ILE A 109 -12.12 9.38 10.02
CA ILE A 109 -11.69 9.99 8.75
C ILE A 109 -11.48 8.88 7.70
N LEU A 110 -10.85 7.77 8.10
CA LEU A 110 -10.61 6.63 7.21
C LEU A 110 -11.91 5.94 6.78
N GLY A 111 -12.91 5.88 7.66
CA GLY A 111 -14.23 5.32 7.34
C GLY A 111 -15.02 6.09 6.28
N LEU A 112 -14.59 7.32 5.93
CA LEU A 112 -15.18 8.10 4.84
C LEU A 112 -14.52 7.79 3.48
N LEU A 113 -13.41 7.06 3.46
CA LEU A 113 -12.76 6.68 2.21
C LEU A 113 -13.61 5.64 1.48
N PRO A 114 -13.80 5.78 0.16
CA PRO A 114 -14.55 4.81 -0.62
C PRO A 114 -13.81 3.47 -0.63
N MET A 115 -14.31 2.49 0.14
CA MET A 115 -13.82 1.11 0.14
C MET A 115 -14.36 0.36 -1.08
N VAL A 116 -13.84 0.69 -2.26
CA VAL A 116 -14.21 0.05 -3.53
C VAL A 116 -13.06 -0.83 -3.99
N TYR A 117 -12.87 -1.95 -3.30
CA TYR A 117 -11.97 -3.02 -3.75
C TYR A 117 -12.61 -4.38 -3.46
N GLY A 118 -12.53 -5.30 -4.42
CA GLY A 118 -13.10 -6.64 -4.25
C GLY A 118 -12.36 -7.44 -3.18
N PHE A 119 -13.02 -8.42 -2.55
CA PHE A 119 -12.40 -9.29 -1.54
C PHE A 119 -11.10 -9.96 -2.01
N LEU A 120 -11.05 -10.37 -3.28
CA LEU A 120 -9.86 -10.99 -3.87
C LEU A 120 -8.70 -10.00 -4.02
N GLU A 121 -8.98 -8.78 -4.48
CA GLU A 121 -7.99 -7.70 -4.61
C GLU A 121 -7.46 -7.29 -3.24
N LYS A 122 -8.35 -7.17 -2.25
CA LYS A 122 -8.00 -6.93 -0.85
C LYS A 122 -6.97 -7.94 -0.36
N LYS A 123 -7.26 -9.22 -0.51
CA LYS A 123 -6.43 -10.31 0.01
C LYS A 123 -5.08 -10.40 -0.70
N LEU A 124 -5.06 -10.23 -2.03
CA LEU A 124 -3.83 -10.36 -2.81
C LEU A 124 -2.89 -9.16 -2.65
N MET A 125 -3.43 -7.94 -2.62
CA MET A 125 -2.61 -6.71 -2.63
C MET A 125 -2.37 -6.15 -1.23
N TYR A 126 -3.35 -6.27 -0.34
CA TYR A 126 -3.32 -5.57 0.95
C TYR A 126 -3.33 -6.51 2.16
N GLY A 127 -3.45 -7.83 1.96
CA GLY A 127 -3.55 -8.79 3.07
C GLY A 127 -2.35 -8.75 4.03
N ALA A 128 -1.15 -8.42 3.54
CA ALA A 128 0.03 -8.26 4.39
C ALA A 128 -0.10 -7.08 5.38
N ALA A 129 -0.93 -6.07 5.07
CA ALA A 129 -1.13 -4.90 5.90
C ALA A 129 -1.95 -5.19 7.17
N GLU A 130 -2.74 -6.26 7.20
CA GLU A 130 -3.53 -6.69 8.37
C GLU A 130 -2.64 -6.97 9.60
N GLN A 131 -1.36 -7.23 9.40
CA GLN A 131 -0.39 -7.51 10.46
C GLN A 131 0.34 -6.26 10.98
N TYR A 132 -0.09 -5.06 10.56
CA TYR A 132 0.59 -3.81 10.88
C TYR A 132 -0.33 -2.83 11.62
N ASP A 133 0.28 -1.95 12.40
CA ASP A 133 -0.29 -0.70 12.89
C ASP A 133 0.35 0.47 12.12
N ALA A 134 -0.29 1.64 12.11
CA ALA A 134 0.20 2.84 11.45
C ALA A 134 0.23 4.06 12.40
N THR A 135 1.32 4.83 12.35
CA THR A 135 1.44 6.14 12.98
C THR A 135 1.68 7.21 11.93
N ILE A 136 0.78 8.19 11.85
CA ILE A 136 0.88 9.33 10.95
C ILE A 136 1.43 10.52 11.74
N PHE A 137 2.62 10.97 11.37
CA PHE A 137 3.28 12.13 11.96
C PHE A 137 2.88 13.38 11.19
N TYR A 138 2.36 14.38 11.89
CA TYR A 138 1.85 15.60 11.26
C TYR A 138 2.30 16.86 12.00
N GLN A 139 2.38 17.96 11.27
CA GLN A 139 2.65 19.29 11.80
C GLN A 139 1.38 19.90 12.40
N PRO A 140 1.38 20.26 13.70
CA PRO A 140 0.27 20.99 14.30
C PRO A 140 0.00 22.32 13.58
N GLY A 141 -1.27 22.73 13.49
CA GLY A 141 -1.69 23.97 12.83
C GLY A 141 -1.88 23.82 11.31
N SER A 142 -0.88 23.30 10.57
CA SER A 142 -1.00 23.09 9.11
C SER A 142 -1.68 21.77 8.74
N GLY A 143 -1.61 20.77 9.62
CA GLY A 143 -2.11 19.42 9.34
C GLY A 143 -1.31 18.70 8.25
N VAL A 144 -0.12 19.20 7.89
CA VAL A 144 0.75 18.56 6.89
C VAL A 144 1.35 17.29 7.47
N ILE A 145 1.30 16.20 6.72
CA ILE A 145 1.90 14.92 7.06
C ILE A 145 3.39 14.99 6.73
N ASP A 146 4.24 14.74 7.73
CA ASP A 146 5.70 14.63 7.53
C ASP A 146 6.05 13.20 7.07
N LYS A 147 5.50 12.20 7.77
CA LYS A 147 5.70 10.79 7.44
C LYS A 147 4.59 9.91 7.99
N VAL A 148 4.50 8.70 7.45
CA VAL A 148 3.71 7.59 8.00
C VAL A 148 4.66 6.47 8.38
N VAL A 149 4.44 5.81 9.51
CA VAL A 149 5.25 4.68 9.95
C VAL A 149 4.35 3.48 10.13
N PHE A 150 4.59 2.43 9.34
CA PHE A 150 3.96 1.14 9.51
C PHE A 150 4.82 0.28 10.44
N THR A 151 4.22 -0.27 11.49
CA THR A 151 4.90 -1.10 12.50
C THR A 151 4.23 -2.46 12.57
N LYS A 152 5.01 -3.54 12.45
CA LYS A 152 4.46 -4.90 12.57
C LYS A 152 3.91 -5.10 13.99
N LYS A 153 2.70 -5.67 14.10
CA LYS A 153 2.09 -6.08 15.36
C LYS A 153 2.98 -7.12 16.05
N GLN A 154 3.01 -7.07 17.39
CA GLN A 154 3.72 -8.06 18.21
C GLN A 154 2.90 -9.33 18.40
#